data_AF-A0A9P6WEG6-F1
#
_entry.id   AF-A0A9P6WEG6-F1
#
_cell.length_a   1.000
_cell.length_b   1.000
_cell.length_c   1.000
_cell.angle_alpha   90.00
_cell.angle_beta   90.00
_cell.angle_gamma   90.00
#
_symmetry.space_group_name_H-M   'P 1'
#
loop_
_entity.id
_entity.type
_entity.pdbx_description
1 polymer ?
#
loop_
_entity_poly.entity_id
_entity_poly.type
_entity_poly.pdbx_seq_one_letter_code
_entity_poly.pdbx_strand_id
1 'polypeptide(L)'
;MSEEISNLKDLHISNDEHQQPMTKGKNGIPNQSMTKPITVDANTGEVIVKKFTGKQRIRKGQSQEQYEAELQHFYEVEKGPVRTNIGWMSSWEEFERNLNGLDLEIKHNRLILMSFLHRWYYLRDYASCLKACNEIQLKYKTLNYDEKKMKREINEINYIIEKCSNK
;
A
#
# COMPACT_ATOMS: atom_id res chain seq x y z
N MET A 1 -27.68 -36.17 17.47
CA MET A 1 -26.65 -35.32 16.83
C MET A 1 -25.36 -35.52 17.62
N SER A 2 -24.66 -36.63 17.38
CA SER A 2 -23.67 -37.18 18.33
C SER A 2 -22.52 -37.90 17.64
N GLU A 3 -21.99 -37.38 16.52
CA GLU A 3 -20.97 -38.09 15.73
C GLU A 3 -19.75 -37.28 15.26
N GLU A 4 -19.50 -36.05 15.74
CA GLU A 4 -18.33 -35.27 15.26
C GLU A 4 -17.21 -35.01 16.30
N ILE A 5 -17.18 -35.71 17.44
CA ILE A 5 -16.14 -35.48 18.48
C ILE A 5 -15.08 -36.61 18.51
N SER A 6 -15.12 -37.58 17.61
CA SER A 6 -14.23 -38.77 17.71
C SER A 6 -12.85 -38.65 17.04
N ASN A 7 -12.52 -37.58 16.32
CA ASN A 7 -11.29 -37.51 15.50
C ASN A 7 -10.13 -36.68 16.07
N LEU A 8 -10.11 -36.38 17.37
CA LEU A 8 -9.05 -35.57 18.00
C LEU A 8 -8.14 -36.34 18.96
N LYS A 9 -8.10 -37.68 18.89
CA LYS A 9 -7.33 -38.51 19.84
C LYS A 9 -5.90 -38.88 19.41
N ASP A 10 -5.47 -38.57 18.19
CA ASP A 10 -4.16 -39.02 17.68
C ASP A 10 -3.12 -37.91 17.49
N LEU A 11 -3.02 -36.98 18.44
CA LEU A 11 -1.81 -36.16 18.60
C LEU A 11 -1.00 -36.72 19.77
N HIS A 12 -0.28 -37.81 19.50
CA HIS A 12 0.76 -38.33 20.38
C HIS A 12 1.92 -37.31 20.38
N ILE A 13 1.95 -36.41 21.35
CA ILE A 13 3.11 -35.56 21.62
C ILE A 13 4.07 -36.42 22.44
N SER A 14 5.08 -36.95 21.76
CA SER A 14 6.22 -37.62 22.39
C SER A 14 6.97 -36.63 23.29
N ASN A 15 6.90 -36.85 24.60
CA ASN A 15 7.75 -36.19 25.58
C ASN A 15 9.15 -36.82 25.51
N ASP A 16 10.00 -36.34 24.62
CA ASP A 16 11.43 -36.66 24.66
C ASP A 16 12.13 -35.76 25.69
N GLU A 17 12.35 -36.31 26.88
CA GLU A 17 13.34 -35.80 27.83
C GLU A 17 14.74 -36.09 27.30
N HIS A 18 15.26 -35.26 26.40
CA HIS A 18 16.68 -35.26 26.03
C HIS A 18 17.29 -33.88 26.32
N GLN A 19 17.90 -33.75 27.50
CA GLN A 19 18.87 -32.70 27.78
C GLN A 19 20.11 -32.93 26.91
N GLN A 20 20.25 -32.18 25.81
CA GLN A 20 21.51 -32.10 25.07
C GLN A 20 22.28 -30.81 25.40
N PRO A 21 23.62 -30.90 25.53
CA PRO A 21 24.48 -29.79 25.93
C PRO A 21 24.61 -28.73 24.83
N MET A 22 24.64 -27.47 25.25
CA MET A 22 24.73 -26.30 24.37
C MET A 22 26.06 -26.25 23.59
N THR A 23 26.02 -26.53 22.29
CA THR A 23 27.12 -26.22 21.38
C THR A 23 27.04 -24.76 20.94
N LYS A 24 28.08 -23.97 21.25
CA LYS A 24 28.24 -22.59 20.77
C LYS A 24 28.39 -22.59 19.25
N GLY A 25 27.35 -22.16 18.53
CA GLY A 25 27.38 -22.01 17.08
C GLY A 25 28.41 -20.98 16.61
N LYS A 26 29.13 -21.30 15.54
CA LYS A 26 30.06 -20.38 14.85
C LYS A 26 29.27 -19.27 14.13
N ASN A 27 29.88 -18.07 14.07
CA ASN A 27 29.34 -16.89 13.42
C ASN A 27 28.97 -17.17 11.95
N GLY A 28 27.78 -16.75 11.52
CA GLY A 28 27.39 -16.67 10.09
C GLY A 28 26.29 -17.63 9.63
N ILE A 29 25.84 -18.58 10.45
CA ILE A 29 24.64 -19.38 10.17
C ILE A 29 23.48 -18.75 10.94
N PRO A 30 22.41 -18.25 10.29
CA PRO A 30 21.21 -17.81 11.01
C PRO A 30 20.71 -18.99 11.85
N ASN A 31 20.46 -18.77 13.14
CA ASN A 31 19.91 -19.79 14.03
C ASN A 31 18.68 -20.43 13.38
N GLN A 32 18.85 -21.61 12.78
CA GLN A 32 17.74 -22.38 12.26
C GLN A 32 17.00 -22.97 13.46
N SER A 33 15.76 -22.54 13.61
CA SER A 33 14.68 -23.21 14.33
C SER A 33 15.01 -23.69 15.76
N MET A 34 14.90 -22.77 16.70
CA MET A 34 14.20 -23.07 17.96
C MET A 34 12.94 -22.20 18.00
N THR A 35 12.02 -22.43 17.06
CA THR A 35 10.64 -21.98 17.20
C THR A 35 10.09 -22.67 18.44
N LYS A 36 10.07 -21.96 19.57
CA LYS A 36 9.47 -22.46 20.80
C LYS A 36 8.02 -22.90 20.48
N PRO A 37 7.53 -23.99 21.07
CA PRO A 37 6.20 -24.50 20.75
C PRO A 37 5.18 -23.39 20.95
N ILE A 38 4.33 -23.20 19.94
CA ILE A 38 3.12 -22.39 20.05
C ILE A 38 2.24 -23.16 21.03
N THR A 39 2.07 -22.65 22.24
CA THR A 39 1.26 -23.29 23.27
C THR A 39 -0.06 -22.56 23.35
N VAL A 40 -1.15 -23.30 23.19
CA VAL A 40 -2.50 -22.80 23.45
C VAL A 40 -2.77 -23.01 24.93
N ASP A 41 -3.21 -21.97 25.64
CA ASP A 41 -3.67 -22.12 27.02
C ASP A 41 -4.99 -22.90 27.02
N ALA A 42 -5.01 -24.03 27.74
CA ALA A 42 -6.14 -24.94 27.80
C ALA A 42 -7.39 -24.31 28.44
N ASN A 43 -7.23 -23.28 29.28
CA ASN A 43 -8.34 -22.65 29.98
C ASN A 43 -8.95 -21.47 29.20
N THR A 44 -8.15 -20.77 28.40
CA THR A 44 -8.57 -19.54 27.70
C THR A 44 -8.61 -19.69 26.18
N GLY A 45 -7.99 -20.73 25.61
CA GLY A 45 -7.81 -20.90 24.18
C GLY A 45 -6.82 -19.91 23.56
N GLU A 46 -6.12 -19.11 24.38
CA GLU A 46 -5.21 -18.08 23.88
C GLU A 46 -3.89 -18.67 23.39
N VAL A 47 -3.41 -18.13 22.27
CA VAL A 47 -2.13 -18.54 21.67
C VAL A 47 -0.98 -17.81 22.36
N ILE A 48 -0.19 -18.55 23.15
CA ILE A 48 0.98 -18.02 23.86
C ILE A 48 2.24 -18.30 23.05
N VAL A 49 2.98 -17.24 22.74
CA VAL A 49 4.29 -17.35 22.07
C VAL A 49 5.39 -16.87 23.01
N LYS A 50 6.34 -17.77 23.30
CA LYS A 50 7.49 -17.45 24.16
C LYS A 50 8.60 -16.83 23.32
N LYS A 51 9.03 -15.61 23.65
CA LYS A 51 10.17 -14.96 22.97
C LYS A 51 11.50 -15.61 23.39
N PHE A 52 12.56 -15.38 22.62
CA PHE A 52 13.92 -15.86 22.93
C PHE A 52 14.36 -15.41 24.34
N THR A 53 14.02 -14.18 24.73
CA THR A 53 14.29 -13.56 26.04
C THR A 53 13.52 -14.16 27.23
N GLY A 54 12.73 -15.20 27.03
CA GLY A 54 11.96 -15.86 28.08
C GLY A 54 10.59 -15.22 28.38
N LYS A 55 10.38 -13.96 28.00
CA LYS A 55 9.08 -13.27 28.14
C LYS A 55 8.02 -13.91 27.25
N GLN A 56 6.89 -14.27 27.84
CA GLN A 56 5.70 -14.75 27.12
C GLN A 56 4.92 -13.55 26.56
N ARG A 57 4.36 -13.71 25.37
CA ARG A 57 3.43 -12.74 24.77
C ARG A 57 2.21 -13.49 24.26
N ILE A 58 1.04 -13.07 24.70
CA ILE A 58 -0.23 -13.52 24.13
C ILE A 58 -0.35 -12.90 22.73
N ARG A 59 -0.51 -13.76 21.72
CA ARG A 59 -0.88 -13.30 20.38
C ARG A 59 -2.39 -13.23 20.33
N LYS A 60 -2.92 -12.03 20.49
CA LYS A 60 -4.31 -11.76 20.15
C LYS A 60 -4.42 -11.89 18.63
N GLY A 61 -5.06 -12.96 18.16
CA GLY A 61 -5.61 -12.99 16.82
C GLY A 61 -6.71 -11.92 16.71
N GLN A 62 -7.20 -11.69 15.50
CA GLN A 62 -8.44 -10.97 15.31
C GLN A 62 -9.59 -11.84 15.87
N SER A 63 -10.48 -11.25 16.67
CA SER A 63 -11.69 -11.97 17.08
C SER A 63 -12.63 -12.13 15.87
N GLN A 64 -13.51 -13.14 15.92
CA GLN A 64 -14.52 -13.32 14.88
C GLN A 64 -15.37 -12.05 14.69
N GLU A 65 -15.76 -11.39 15.79
CA GLU A 65 -16.51 -10.13 15.77
C GLU A 65 -15.75 -8.99 15.09
N GLN A 66 -14.43 -8.88 15.33
CA GLN A 66 -13.60 -7.87 14.69
C GLN A 66 -13.47 -8.13 13.19
N TYR A 67 -13.33 -9.40 12.80
CA TYR A 67 -13.28 -9.80 11.40
C TYR A 67 -14.60 -9.49 10.69
N GLU A 68 -15.74 -9.83 11.30
CA GLU A 68 -17.06 -9.56 10.74
C GLU A 68 -17.34 -8.06 10.62
N ALA A 69 -16.93 -7.26 11.61
CA ALA A 69 -17.06 -5.80 11.56
C ALA A 69 -16.21 -5.19 10.44
N GLU A 70 -14.95 -5.63 10.27
CA GLU A 70 -14.09 -5.15 9.18
C GLU A 70 -14.61 -5.59 7.81
N LEU A 71 -15.12 -6.82 7.70
CA LEU A 71 -15.71 -7.34 6.48
C LEU A 71 -16.95 -6.51 6.08
N GLN A 72 -17.83 -6.25 7.04
CA GLN A 72 -19.01 -5.42 6.83
C GLN A 72 -18.61 -4.00 6.40
N HIS A 73 -17.65 -3.39 7.09
CA HIS A 73 -17.16 -2.05 6.76
C HIS A 73 -16.57 -1.98 5.35
N PHE A 74 -15.78 -2.98 4.94
CA PHE A 74 -15.19 -3.05 3.61
C PHE A 74 -16.26 -3.10 2.50
N TYR A 75 -17.31 -3.91 2.66
CA TYR A 75 -18.34 -4.07 1.64
C TYR A 75 -19.41 -2.98 1.66
N GLU A 76 -19.84 -2.52 2.84
CA GLU A 76 -20.99 -1.62 2.97
C GLU A 76 -20.58 -0.15 2.99
N VAL A 77 -19.46 0.18 3.63
CA VAL A 77 -19.03 1.57 3.85
C VAL A 77 -18.01 2.00 2.79
N GLU A 78 -16.84 1.35 2.76
CA GLU A 78 -15.75 1.75 1.88
C GLU A 78 -15.95 1.27 0.43
N LYS A 79 -16.70 0.17 0.25
CA LYS A 79 -16.96 -0.48 -1.05
C LYS A 79 -15.70 -0.89 -1.81
N GLY A 80 -14.58 -1.00 -1.09
CA GLY A 80 -13.28 -1.38 -1.63
C GLY A 80 -12.69 -0.38 -2.65
N PRO A 81 -11.55 -0.74 -3.26
CA PRO A 81 -10.89 0.10 -4.24
C PRO A 81 -11.70 0.16 -5.54
N VAL A 82 -11.99 1.38 -6.00
CA VAL A 82 -12.69 1.60 -7.27
C VAL A 82 -11.71 1.50 -8.43
N ARG A 83 -12.09 0.76 -9.47
CA ARG A 83 -11.33 0.69 -10.71
C ARG A 83 -11.54 1.97 -11.51
N THR A 84 -10.46 2.65 -11.89
CA THR A 84 -10.52 3.77 -12.81
C THR A 84 -10.93 3.31 -14.21
N ASN A 85 -11.76 4.11 -14.88
CA ASN A 85 -12.24 3.79 -16.22
C ASN A 85 -11.09 3.75 -17.22
N ILE A 86 -11.20 2.87 -18.21
CA ILE A 86 -10.21 2.78 -19.29
C ILE A 86 -10.22 4.11 -20.04
N GLY A 87 -9.04 4.69 -20.22
CA GLY A 87 -8.89 5.94 -20.95
C GLY A 87 -9.30 7.19 -20.18
N TRP A 88 -9.54 7.12 -18.87
CA TRP A 88 -9.93 8.30 -18.06
C TRP A 88 -8.99 9.49 -18.26
N MET A 89 -7.69 9.26 -18.48
CA MET A 89 -6.70 10.32 -18.74
C MET A 89 -6.61 10.80 -20.20
N SER A 90 -7.51 10.38 -21.08
CA SER A 90 -7.40 10.68 -22.53
C SER A 90 -8.27 11.86 -22.94
N SER A 91 -9.24 12.25 -22.11
CA SER A 91 -10.21 13.31 -22.38
C SER A 91 -9.67 14.67 -21.93
N TRP A 92 -9.89 15.69 -22.76
CA TRP A 92 -9.58 17.07 -22.43
C TRP A 92 -10.52 17.60 -21.33
N GLU A 93 -11.78 17.18 -21.34
CA GLU A 93 -12.79 17.55 -20.35
C GLU A 93 -12.39 17.07 -18.94
N GLU A 94 -11.85 15.86 -18.84
CA GLU A 94 -11.31 15.33 -17.59
C GLU A 94 -10.13 16.17 -17.09
N PHE A 95 -9.22 16.54 -18.00
CA PHE A 95 -8.10 17.41 -17.66
C PHE A 95 -8.57 18.77 -17.12
N GLU A 96 -9.50 19.44 -17.79
CA GLU A 96 -10.06 20.72 -17.35
C GLU A 96 -10.76 20.61 -15.99
N ARG A 97 -11.50 19.51 -15.76
CA ARG A 97 -12.13 19.25 -14.46
C ARG A 97 -11.10 19.11 -13.35
N ASN A 98 -10.00 18.40 -13.59
CA ASN A 98 -8.93 18.24 -12.61
C ASN A 98 -8.14 19.54 -12.40
N LEU A 99 -7.87 20.30 -13.46
CA LEU A 99 -7.14 21.57 -13.37
C LEU A 99 -7.89 22.62 -12.54
N ASN A 100 -9.22 22.64 -12.64
CA ASN A 100 -10.06 23.62 -11.95
C ASN A 100 -10.62 23.14 -10.61
N GLY A 101 -10.81 21.83 -10.44
CA GLY A 101 -11.41 21.25 -9.25
C GLY A 101 -10.43 20.81 -8.17
N LEU A 102 -9.16 20.54 -8.52
CA LEU A 102 -8.18 20.07 -7.56
C LEU A 102 -7.42 21.23 -6.89
N ASP A 103 -7.13 21.04 -5.60
CA ASP A 103 -6.18 21.88 -4.88
C ASP A 103 -4.74 21.55 -5.34
N LEU A 104 -4.09 22.51 -5.98
CA LEU A 104 -2.76 22.36 -6.56
C LEU A 104 -1.62 22.61 -5.56
N GLU A 105 -1.92 23.02 -4.33
CA GLU A 105 -0.93 23.00 -3.24
C GLU A 105 -0.54 21.54 -2.89
N ILE A 106 -1.46 20.61 -3.09
CA ILE A 106 -1.26 19.18 -2.87
C ILE A 106 -0.42 18.58 -4.01
N LYS A 107 0.72 17.99 -3.65
CA LYS A 107 1.66 17.37 -4.62
C LYS A 107 1.00 16.29 -5.47
N HIS A 108 0.17 15.44 -4.86
CA HIS A 108 -0.51 14.37 -5.58
C HIS A 108 -1.37 14.91 -6.73
N ASN A 109 -2.12 15.98 -6.49
CA ASN A 109 -2.99 16.61 -7.49
C ASN A 109 -2.19 17.18 -8.66
N ARG A 110 -1.04 17.80 -8.39
CA ARG A 110 -0.12 18.24 -9.44
C ARG A 110 0.42 17.07 -10.26
N LEU A 111 0.73 15.94 -9.63
CA LEU A 111 1.21 14.74 -10.33
C LEU A 111 0.12 14.14 -11.24
N ILE A 112 -1.16 14.25 -10.86
CA ILE A 112 -2.28 13.87 -11.73
C ILE A 112 -2.27 14.73 -13.00
N LEU A 113 -2.09 16.05 -12.89
CA LEU A 113 -1.99 16.92 -14.08
C LEU A 113 -0.78 16.58 -14.95
N MET A 114 0.37 16.29 -14.33
CA MET A 114 1.57 15.88 -15.07
C MET A 114 1.37 14.57 -15.83
N SER A 115 0.60 13.62 -15.30
CA SER A 115 0.35 12.37 -16.03
C SER A 115 -0.53 12.56 -17.27
N PHE A 116 -1.43 13.56 -17.32
CA PHE A 116 -2.12 13.94 -18.56
C PHE A 116 -1.10 14.43 -19.61
N LEU A 117 -0.18 15.31 -19.21
CA LEU A 117 0.87 15.82 -20.10
C LEU A 117 1.72 14.70 -20.67
N HIS A 118 2.24 13.82 -19.80
CA HIS A 118 3.07 12.70 -20.21
C HIS A 118 2.32 11.79 -21.19
N ARG A 119 1.04 11.51 -20.92
CA ARG A 119 0.24 10.67 -21.81
C ARG A 119 0.12 11.28 -23.21
N TRP A 120 -0.29 12.55 -23.33
CA TRP A 120 -0.39 13.20 -24.63
C TRP A 120 0.97 13.31 -25.33
N TYR A 121 2.03 13.61 -24.57
CA TYR A 121 3.40 13.66 -25.10
C TYR A 121 3.85 12.33 -25.72
N TYR A 122 3.66 11.22 -25.00
CA TYR A 122 4.06 9.89 -25.49
C TYR A 122 3.15 9.37 -26.60
N LEU A 123 1.86 9.76 -26.61
CA LEU A 123 0.94 9.51 -27.71
C LEU A 123 1.19 10.43 -28.92
N ARG A 124 2.13 11.37 -28.83
CA ARG A 124 2.49 12.36 -29.86
C ARG A 124 1.36 13.32 -30.20
N ASP A 125 0.40 13.49 -29.31
CA ASP A 125 -0.59 14.56 -29.41
C ASP A 125 0.03 15.86 -28.87
N TYR A 126 0.94 16.43 -29.65
CA TYR A 126 1.71 17.61 -29.25
C TYR A 126 0.84 18.87 -29.15
N ALA A 127 -0.24 18.95 -29.92
CA ALA A 127 -1.17 20.07 -29.88
C ALA A 127 -1.90 20.13 -28.52
N SER A 128 -2.51 19.02 -28.09
CA SER A 128 -3.16 18.94 -26.77
C SER A 128 -2.14 19.09 -25.64
N CYS A 129 -0.97 18.45 -25.77
CA CYS A 129 0.09 18.54 -24.78
C CYS A 129 0.56 19.98 -24.55
N LEU A 130 0.85 20.73 -25.62
CA LEU A 130 1.30 22.11 -25.54
C LEU A 130 0.22 23.04 -24.98
N LYS A 131 -1.05 22.85 -25.38
CA LYS A 131 -2.18 23.56 -24.80
C LYS A 131 -2.26 23.34 -23.28
N ALA A 132 -2.20 22.09 -22.83
CA ALA A 132 -2.29 21.75 -21.41
C ALA A 132 -1.10 22.30 -20.61
N CYS A 133 0.11 22.25 -21.15
CA CYS A 133 1.28 22.85 -20.51
C CYS A 133 1.08 24.34 -20.23
N ASN A 134 0.55 25.09 -21.21
CA ASN A 134 0.29 26.53 -21.06
C ASN A 134 -0.79 26.81 -20.00
N GLU A 135 -1.87 26.04 -19.98
CA GLU A 135 -2.94 26.16 -18.99
C GLU A 135 -2.44 25.89 -17.56
N ILE A 136 -1.64 24.83 -17.38
CA ILE A 136 -1.04 24.51 -16.07
C ILE A 136 -0.09 25.62 -15.64
N GLN A 137 0.76 26.13 -16.53
CA GLN A 137 1.66 27.23 -16.19
C GLN A 137 0.92 28.49 -15.77
N LEU A 138 -0.16 28.83 -16.49
CA LEU A 138 -1.00 29.97 -16.14
C LEU A 138 -1.60 29.77 -14.75
N LYS A 139 -2.16 28.58 -14.49
CA LYS A 139 -2.73 28.25 -13.18
C LYS A 139 -1.69 28.32 -12.07
N TYR A 140 -0.50 27.77 -12.30
CA TYR A 140 0.60 27.87 -11.35
C TYR A 140 0.95 29.32 -11.07
N LYS A 141 1.14 30.19 -12.07
CA LYS A 141 1.43 31.61 -11.84
C LYS A 141 0.39 32.34 -10.97
N THR A 142 -0.87 31.91 -10.99
CA THR A 142 -1.92 32.49 -10.13
C THR A 142 -1.91 32.00 -8.69
N LEU A 143 -1.23 30.88 -8.41
CA LEU A 143 -1.13 30.34 -7.06
C LEU A 143 -0.01 31.06 -6.29
N ASN A 144 -0.27 31.38 -5.03
CA ASN A 144 0.74 31.95 -4.14
C ASN A 144 1.52 30.81 -3.45
N TYR A 145 2.47 30.20 -4.16
CA TYR A 145 3.29 29.10 -3.63
C TYR A 145 4.79 29.41 -3.68
N ASP A 146 5.55 28.69 -2.86
CA ASP A 146 7.01 28.72 -2.90
C ASP A 146 7.52 28.00 -4.15
N GLU A 147 8.09 28.77 -5.09
CA GLU A 147 8.64 28.30 -6.36
C GLU A 147 9.56 27.08 -6.21
N LYS A 148 10.28 26.97 -5.08
CA LYS A 148 11.16 25.82 -4.80
C LYS A 148 10.41 24.50 -4.70
N LYS A 149 9.15 24.51 -4.23
CA LYS A 149 8.34 23.29 -4.05
C LYS A 149 7.92 22.65 -5.36
N MET A 150 7.79 23.44 -6.43
CA MET A 150 7.30 22.98 -7.73
C MET A 150 8.34 23.13 -8.84
N LYS A 151 9.57 23.54 -8.51
CA LYS A 151 10.65 23.75 -9.46
C LYS A 151 10.86 22.55 -10.39
N ARG A 152 10.73 21.33 -9.86
CA ARG A 152 10.89 20.10 -10.65
C ARG A 152 9.77 19.97 -11.69
N GLU A 153 8.53 20.14 -11.27
CA GLU A 153 7.35 20.08 -12.15
C GLU A 153 7.41 21.19 -13.22
N ILE A 154 7.79 22.42 -12.85
CA ILE A 154 7.93 23.53 -13.78
C ILE A 154 9.03 23.25 -14.82
N ASN A 155 10.19 22.73 -14.39
CA ASN A 155 11.26 22.34 -15.29
C ASN A 155 10.82 21.25 -16.28
N GLU A 156 10.05 20.27 -15.81
CA GLU A 156 9.49 19.22 -16.67
C GLU A 156 8.51 19.80 -17.70
N ILE A 157 7.61 20.69 -17.28
CA ILE A 157 6.66 21.36 -18.19
C ILE A 157 7.43 22.18 -19.24
N ASN A 158 8.45 22.93 -18.85
CA ASN A 158 9.29 23.70 -19.78
C ASN A 158 10.00 22.79 -20.79
N TYR A 159 10.55 21.67 -20.33
CA TYR A 159 11.16 20.66 -21.20
C TYR A 159 10.15 20.11 -22.21
N ILE A 160 8.94 19.75 -21.76
CA ILE A 160 7.89 19.24 -22.65
C ILE A 160 7.47 20.32 -23.66
N ILE A 161 7.27 21.57 -23.25
CA ILE A 161 6.95 22.68 -24.16
C ILE A 161 8.04 22.83 -25.23
N GLU A 162 9.31 22.86 -24.84
CA GLU A 162 10.44 22.96 -25.77
C GLU A 162 10.41 21.82 -26.79
N LYS A 163 10.16 20.58 -26.35
CA LYS A 163 10.11 19.42 -27.25
C LYS A 163 8.88 19.42 -28.14
N CYS A 164 7.70 19.80 -27.65
CA CYS A 164 6.48 19.89 -28.44
C CYS A 164 6.55 21.02 -29.46
N SER A 165 7.19 22.14 -29.13
CA SER A 165 7.31 23.30 -30.04
C SER A 165 8.26 23.04 -31.22
N ASN A 166 9.14 22.06 -31.08
CA ASN A 166 10.10 21.62 -32.10
C ASN A 166 9.58 20.45 -32.98
N LYS A 167 8.29 20.12 -32.89
CA LYS A 167 7.65 18.99 -33.61
C LYS A 167 6.50 19.48 -34.47
#